data_AF-A0A661HM53-F1
#
_entry.id   AF-A0A661HM53-F1
#
_cell.length_a   1.000
_cell.length_b   1.000
_cell.length_c   1.000
_cell.angle_alpha   90.00
_cell.angle_beta   90.00
_cell.angle_gamma   90.00
#
_symmetry.space_group_name_H-M   'P 1'
#
loop_
_entity.id
_entity.type
_entity.pdbx_description
1 polymer ?
#
loop_
_entity_poly.entity_id
_entity_poly.type
_entity_poly.pdbx_seq_one_letter_code
_entity_poly.pdbx_strand_id
1 'polypeptide(L)' 'MKKLNLIPILLLETVIMSSVIQAEEVAINGNVGVMSNYIYRGMTQTNDKASVNTGINIFYNGFYRCWSSGFNSRLWYR' A
#
# COMPACT_ATOMS: atom_id res chain seq x y z
N MET A 1 19.00 -23.15 -22.19
CA MET A 1 18.60 -22.10 -21.22
C MET A 1 17.55 -21.22 -21.88
N LYS A 2 16.30 -21.24 -21.43
CA LYS A 2 15.24 -20.40 -22.02
C LYS A 2 15.46 -18.96 -21.55
N LYS A 3 15.64 -18.03 -22.50
CA LYS A 3 15.74 -16.59 -22.20
C LYS A 3 14.36 -16.11 -21.75
N LEU A 4 14.26 -15.68 -20.50
CA LEU A 4 13.04 -15.06 -19.98
C LEU A 4 12.96 -13.64 -20.58
N ASN A 5 12.01 -13.41 -21.49
CA ASN A 5 11.73 -12.07 -22.01
C ASN A 5 11.13 -11.21 -20.88
N LEU A 6 11.83 -10.15 -20.49
CA LEU A 6 11.46 -9.21 -19.42
C LEU A 6 10.29 -8.28 -19.78
N ILE A 7 9.63 -8.52 -20.92
CA ILE A 7 8.62 -7.63 -21.51
C ILE A 7 7.25 -7.67 -20.78
N PRO A 8 6.81 -8.71 -20.03
CA PRO A 8 5.48 -8.70 -19.42
C PRO A 8 5.48 -8.26 -17.94
N ILE A 9 6.51 -7.58 -17.43
CA ILE A 9 6.38 -6.87 -16.14
C ILE A 9 5.55 -5.61 -16.40
N LEU A 10 4.27 -5.84 -16.72
CA LEU A 10 3.23 -4.84 -16.76
C LEU A 10 3.19 -4.18 -15.38
N LEU A 11 3.35 -2.86 -15.41
CA LEU A 11 3.09 -1.95 -14.31
C LEU A 11 1.83 -2.43 -13.57
N LEU A 12 2.00 -2.92 -12.34
CA LEU A 12 0.88 -3.05 -11.41
C LEU A 12 0.63 -1.63 -10.89
N GLU A 13 -0.33 -0.96 -11.52
CA GLU A 13 -0.77 0.37 -11.10
C GLU A 13 -1.26 0.29 -9.64
N THR A 14 -0.64 1.06 -8.75
CA THR A 14 -1.14 1.23 -7.38
C THR A 14 -2.51 1.89 -7.45
N VAL A 15 -3.57 1.10 -7.32
CA VAL A 15 -4.92 1.63 -7.13
C VAL A 15 -5.00 2.15 -5.70
N ILE A 16 -4.79 3.47 -5.53
CA ILE A 16 -5.04 4.16 -4.27
C ILE A 16 -6.51 4.57 -4.26
N MET A 17 -7.36 3.79 -3.59
CA MET A 17 -8.72 4.24 -3.27
C MET A 17 -8.66 5.08 -2.01
N SER A 18 -8.98 6.36 -2.13
CA SER A 18 -9.14 7.26 -0.98
C SER A 18 -10.61 7.60 -0.76
N SER A 19 -11.13 7.33 0.43
CA SER A 19 -12.44 7.82 0.88
C SER A 19 -12.24 8.92 1.91
N VAL A 20 -12.96 10.03 1.74
CA VAL A 20 -12.96 11.16 2.67
C VAL A 20 -14.37 11.35 3.21
N ILE A 21 -14.52 11.32 4.52
CA ILE A 21 -15.74 11.76 5.21
C ILE A 21 -15.38 13.11 5.86
N GLN A 22 -16.04 14.18 5.42
CA GLN A 22 -15.86 15.54 5.95
C GLN A 22 -17.07 15.91 6.82
N ALA A 23 -16.84 16.02 8.12
CA ALA A 23 -17.58 16.93 8.99
C ALA A 23 -16.68 18.15 9.25
N GLU A 24 -17.23 19.36 9.37
CA GLU A 24 -16.49 20.63 9.41
C GLU A 24 -15.32 20.65 10.43
N GLU A 25 -15.41 19.84 11.48
CA GLU A 25 -14.41 19.74 12.55
C GLU A 25 -13.55 18.46 12.50
N VAL A 26 -14.03 17.38 11.87
CA VAL A 26 -13.38 16.07 11.79
C VAL A 26 -13.26 15.62 10.34
N ALA A 27 -12.03 15.44 9.86
CA ALA A 27 -11.78 14.80 8.57
C ALA A 27 -11.08 13.45 8.76
N ILE A 28 -11.67 12.40 8.19
CA ILE A 28 -11.07 11.06 8.14
C ILE A 28 -10.76 10.74 6.68
N ASN A 29 -9.49 10.40 6.40
CA ASN A 29 -9.03 9.99 5.08
C ASN A 29 -8.34 8.64 5.15
N GLY A 30 -8.82 7.67 4.38
CA GLY A 30 -8.21 6.35 4.26
C GLY A 30 -7.44 6.18 2.95
N ASN A 31 -6.40 5.35 2.93
CA ASN A 31 -5.79 4.85 1.70
C ASN A 31 -5.59 3.34 1.75
N VAL A 32 -5.67 2.70 0.59
CA VAL A 32 -5.30 1.30 0.39
C VAL A 32 -4.39 1.22 -0.83
N GLY A 33 -3.38 0.37 -0.79
CA GLY A 33 -2.47 0.17 -1.90
C GLY A 33 -2.01 -1.27 -1.98
N VAL A 34 -1.94 -1.80 -3.20
CA VAL A 34 -1.40 -3.14 -3.49
C VAL A 34 -0.12 -2.98 -4.28
N MET A 35 0.94 -3.70 -3.89
CA MET A 35 2.23 -3.67 -4.56
C MET A 35 2.86 -5.07 -4.59
N SER A 36 3.71 -5.34 -5.57
CA SER A 36 4.43 -6.61 -5.71
C SER A 36 5.55 -6.79 -4.69
N ASN A 37 6.15 -5.69 -4.23
CA ASN A 37 7.18 -5.64 -3.19
C ASN A 37 7.15 -4.26 -2.53
N TYR A 38 7.07 -4.19 -1.21
CA TYR A 38 7.13 -2.90 -0.52
C TYR A 38 8.60 -2.58 -0.20
N ILE A 39 9.15 -1.59 -0.87
CA ILE A 39 10.55 -1.17 -0.70
C ILE A 39 10.58 0.18 0.02
N TYR A 40 11.28 0.23 1.16
CA TYR A 40 11.53 1.47 1.89
C TYR A 40 13.04 1.72 1.97
N ARG A 41 13.48 2.89 1.47
CA ARG A 41 14.91 3.28 1.41
C ARG A 41 15.81 2.21 0.79
N GLY A 42 15.33 1.56 -0.27
CA GLY A 42 16.06 0.50 -0.99
C GLY A 42 16.05 -0.87 -0.32
N MET A 43 15.37 -1.05 0.82
CA MET A 43 15.25 -2.34 1.50
C MET A 43 13.83 -2.91 1.40
N THR A 44 13.72 -4.20 1.08
CA THR A 44 12.46 -4.94 1.09
C THR A 44 11.86 -4.97 2.49
N GLN A 45 10.57 -4.64 2.62
CA GLN A 45 9.80 -4.70 3.86
C GLN A 45 8.92 -5.96 3.91
N THR A 46 8.79 -6.64 2.77
CA THR A 46 7.85 -7.76 2.58
C THR A 46 8.56 -9.05 2.19
N ASN A 47 9.89 -9.08 2.24
CA ASN A 47 10.72 -10.19 1.78
C ASN A 47 10.38 -10.59 0.34
N ASP A 48 10.25 -9.58 -0.51
CA ASP A 48 9.98 -9.67 -1.95
C ASP A 48 8.64 -10.34 -2.29
N LYS A 49 7.70 -10.33 -1.34
CA LYS A 49 6.33 -10.78 -1.53
C LYS A 49 5.40 -9.60 -1.78
N ALA A 50 4.29 -9.88 -2.46
CA ALA A 50 3.23 -8.90 -2.63
C ALA A 50 2.68 -8.45 -1.27
N SER A 51 2.23 -7.21 -1.21
CA SER A 51 1.80 -6.54 -0.01
C SER A 51 0.56 -5.71 -0.26
N VAL A 52 -0.35 -5.76 0.70
CA VAL A 52 -1.48 -4.84 0.80
C VAL A 52 -1.21 -3.95 2.00
N ASN A 53 -1.11 -2.65 1.72
CA ASN A 53 -0.92 -1.62 2.73
C ASN A 53 -2.18 -0.77 2.84
N THR A 54 -2.52 -0.39 4.05
CA THR A 54 -3.63 0.50 4.36
C THR A 54 -3.17 1.59 5.32
N GLY A 55 -3.86 2.70 5.31
CA GLY A 55 -3.63 3.80 6.24
C GLY A 55 -4.88 4.61 6.46
N ILE A 56 -4.96 5.20 7.65
CA ILE A 56 -6.03 6.08 8.08
C ILE A 56 -5.40 7.33 8.66
N ASN A 57 -5.92 8.46 8.24
CA ASN A 57 -5.56 9.78 8.73
C ASN A 57 -6.79 10.39 9.40
N ILE A 58 -6.59 10.97 10.57
CA ILE A 58 -7.61 11.70 11.31
C ILE A 58 -7.09 13.12 11.52
N PHE A 59 -7.92 14.09 11.11
CA PHE A 59 -7.73 15.50 11.37
C PHE A 59 -8.88 15.98 12.26
N TYR A 60 -8.56 16.63 13.37
CA TYR A 60 -9.55 17.21 14.27
C TYR A 60 -9.02 18.49 14.91
N ASN A 61 -9.65 19.63 14.68
CA ASN A 61 -9.31 20.91 15.33
C ASN A 61 -7.79 21.22 15.36
N GLY A 62 -7.12 21.12 14.19
CA GLY A 62 -5.66 21.32 14.05
C GLY A 62 -4.77 20.16 14.49
N PHE A 63 -5.33 19.11 15.10
CA PHE A 63 -4.62 17.87 15.43
C PHE A 63 -4.59 16.91 14.24
N TYR A 64 -3.42 16.30 13.99
CA TYR A 64 -3.23 15.30 12.94
C TYR A 64 -2.67 14.00 13.51
N ARG A 65 -3.31 12.88 13.18
CA ARG A 65 -2.76 11.54 13.39
C ARG A 65 -2.84 10.70 12.13
N CYS A 66 -1.76 9.99 11.87
CA CYS A 66 -1.66 9.01 10.80
C CYS A 66 -1.37 7.63 11.42
N TRP A 67 -2.10 6.62 10.97
CA TRP A 67 -1.81 5.22 11.26
C TRP A 67 -1.73 4.45 9.95
N SER A 68 -0.75 3.58 9.82
CA SER A 68 -0.60 2.70 8.66
C SER A 68 -0.29 1.28 9.12
N SER A 69 -0.86 0.30 8.42
CA SER A 69 -0.61 -1.11 8.62
C SER A 69 -0.50 -1.82 7.27
N GLY A 70 0.17 -2.96 7.27
CA GLY A 70 0.39 -3.75 6.06
C GLY A 70 0.45 -5.23 6.39
N PHE A 71 0.04 -6.05 5.41
CA PHE A 71 0.24 -7.50 5.48
C PHE A 71 0.78 -8.05 4.17
N ASN A 72 1.55 -9.12 4.28
CA ASN A 72 2.24 -9.73 3.15
C ASN A 72 1.43 -10.92 2.66
N SER A 73 1.31 -11.07 1.35
CA SER A 73 0.70 -12.27 0.77
C SER A 73 1.56 -13.49 1.14
N ARG A 74 0.97 -14.43 1.87
CA ARG A 74 1.55 -15.76 2.05
C ARG A 74 1.15 -16.58 0.83
N LEU A 75 1.88 -16.44 -0.28
CA LEU A 75 1.68 -17.30 -1.45
C LEU A 75 2.09 -18.72 -1.05
N TRP A 76 1.10 -19.54 -0.71
CA TRP A 76 1.24 -20.97 -0.50
C TRP A 76 1.30 -21.65 -1.88
N TYR A 77 2.46 -21.62 -2.51
CA TYR A 77 2.77 -22.60 -3.55
C TYR A 77 3.89 -23.49 -2.98
N ARG A 78 3.49 -24.67 -2.49
CA ARG A 78 4.35 -25.84 -2.36
C ARG A 78 4.31 -26.60 -3.68
#